data_AF-A0A937FX09-F1
#
_entry.id   AF-A0A937FX09-F1
#
_cell.length_a   1.000
_cell.length_b   1.000
_cell.length_c   1.000
_cell.angle_alpha   90.00
_cell.angle_beta   90.00
_cell.angle_gamma   90.00
#
_symmetry.space_group_name_H-M   'P 1'
#
loop_
_entity.id
_entity.type
_entity.pdbx_description
1 polymer ?
#
loop_
_entity_poly.entity_id
_entity_poly.type
_entity_poly.pdbx_seq_one_letter_code
_entity_poly.pdbx_strand_id
1 'polypeptide(L)'
;MKKLTLQNPAYRYLEESFKEWLDILGYAPTTVYNLPIHIRELLHYLESQGVQNIRSLAPAHLEAHYENLKTRSNQRRGGGLSGAHLNKHQQAIGKFTAYLRQVRQQDLKVHHLHHETTSPTMTSLSQAEISQLYEATYQNKPHPK
;
A
#
# COMPACT_ATOMS: atom_id res chain seq x y z
N MET A 1 -5.06 0.70 -8.42
CA MET A 1 -3.64 0.32 -8.30
C MET A 1 -3.29 -0.97 -9.04
N LYS A 2 -3.86 -2.14 -8.73
CA LYS A 2 -3.49 -3.41 -9.40
C LYS A 2 -3.60 -3.39 -10.93
N LYS A 3 -4.58 -2.65 -11.47
CA LYS A 3 -4.86 -2.49 -12.90
C LYS A 3 -3.94 -1.49 -13.61
N LEU A 4 -3.05 -0.79 -12.89
CA LEU A 4 -2.14 0.16 -13.50
C LEU A 4 -1.12 -0.61 -14.33
N THR A 5 -0.94 -0.19 -15.58
CA THR A 5 0.04 -0.78 -16.48
C THR A 5 1.34 0.00 -16.36
N LEU A 6 2.43 -0.69 -16.02
CA LEU A 6 3.78 -0.15 -16.12
C LEU A 6 4.28 -0.39 -17.54
N GLN A 7 4.52 0.68 -18.29
CA GLN A 7 5.01 0.56 -19.66
C GLN A 7 6.51 0.23 -19.68
N ASN A 8 7.25 0.75 -18.70
CA ASN A 8 8.69 0.56 -18.57
C ASN A 8 9.03 -0.87 -18.11
N PRO A 9 9.74 -1.66 -18.94
CA PRO A 9 10.17 -3.01 -18.57
C PRO A 9 11.05 -3.02 -17.31
N ALA A 10 11.90 -2.01 -17.13
CA ALA A 10 12.77 -1.91 -15.96
C ALA A 10 11.96 -1.74 -14.67
N TYR A 11 10.84 -1.01 -14.71
CA TYR A 11 9.95 -0.85 -13.56
C TYR A 11 9.15 -2.11 -13.25
N ARG A 12 8.70 -2.84 -14.27
CA ARG A 12 8.10 -4.17 -14.05
C ARG A 12 9.06 -5.13 -13.38
N TYR A 13 10.30 -5.18 -13.84
CA TYR A 13 11.36 -5.97 -13.20
C TYR A 13 11.63 -5.51 -11.77
N LEU A 14 11.67 -4.19 -11.54
CA LEU A 14 11.94 -3.63 -10.23
C LEU A 14 10.84 -3.96 -9.21
N GLU A 15 9.58 -3.94 -9.64
CA GLU A 15 8.44 -4.35 -8.81
C GLU A 15 8.55 -5.84 -8.41
N GLU A 16 8.84 -6.72 -9.36
CA GLU A 16 8.95 -8.16 -9.07
C GLU A 16 10.16 -8.47 -8.19
N SER A 17 11.34 -7.91 -8.48
CA SER A 17 12.51 -8.08 -7.62
C SER A 17 12.30 -7.52 -6.21
N PHE A 18 11.50 -6.46 -6.05
CA PHE A 18 11.13 -5.96 -4.72
C PHE A 18 10.23 -6.94 -3.98
N LYS A 19 9.27 -7.57 -4.67
CA LYS A 19 8.42 -8.62 -4.12
C LYS A 19 9.25 -9.84 -3.66
N GLU A 20 10.16 -10.31 -4.50
CA GLU A 20 11.09 -11.41 -4.17
C GLU A 20 11.96 -11.04 -2.96
N TRP A 21 12.47 -9.81 -2.90
CA TRP A 21 13.25 -9.35 -1.74
C TRP A 21 12.44 -9.36 -0.44
N LEU A 22 11.16 -8.98 -0.46
CA LEU A 22 10.29 -9.10 0.71
C LEU A 22 10.08 -10.56 1.12
N ASP A 23 9.91 -11.45 0.15
CA ASP A 23 9.72 -12.88 0.40
C ASP A 23 10.97 -13.52 1.02
N ILE A 24 12.16 -13.24 0.48
CA ILE A 24 13.46 -13.70 1.00
C ILE A 24 13.69 -13.24 2.44
N LEU A 25 13.26 -12.03 2.79
CA LEU A 25 13.35 -11.51 4.16
C LEU A 25 12.30 -12.09 5.12
N GLY A 26 11.42 -12.97 4.65
CA GLY A 26 10.41 -13.64 5.48
C GLY A 26 9.26 -12.73 5.90
N TYR A 27 8.94 -11.69 5.12
CA TYR A 27 7.73 -10.89 5.39
C TYR A 27 6.47 -11.75 5.19
N ALA A 28 5.40 -11.42 5.93
CA ALA A 28 4.12 -12.12 5.81
C ALA A 28 3.61 -12.13 4.35
N PRO A 29 2.94 -13.20 3.89
CA PRO A 29 2.44 -13.31 2.52
C PRO A 29 1.56 -12.13 2.08
N THR A 30 0.77 -11.60 3.02
CA THR A 30 -0.07 -10.41 2.79
C THR A 30 0.76 -9.15 2.53
N THR A 31 1.91 -9.00 3.17
CA THR A 31 2.84 -7.89 2.95
C THR A 31 3.56 -8.05 1.61
N VAL A 32 4.06 -9.25 1.31
CA VAL A 32 4.69 -9.61 0.02
C VAL A 32 3.72 -9.34 -1.13
N TYR A 33 2.43 -9.60 -0.93
CA TYR A 33 1.41 -9.31 -1.93
C TYR A 33 1.09 -7.81 -2.05
N ASN A 34 0.88 -7.12 -0.93
CA ASN A 34 0.30 -5.76 -0.95
C ASN A 34 1.33 -4.66 -1.22
N LEU A 35 2.54 -4.72 -0.65
CA LEU A 35 3.51 -3.63 -0.79
C LEU A 35 3.96 -3.39 -2.24
N PRO A 36 4.23 -4.43 -3.07
CA PRO A 36 4.56 -4.21 -4.48
C PRO A 36 3.45 -3.49 -5.25
N ILE A 37 2.17 -3.74 -4.93
CA ILE A 37 1.03 -3.06 -5.55
C ILE A 37 1.02 -1.57 -5.24
N HIS A 38 1.41 -1.18 -4.02
CA HIS A 38 1.57 0.23 -3.66
C HIS A 38 2.73 0.85 -4.44
N ILE A 39 3.85 0.15 -4.54
CA ILE A 39 5.01 0.59 -5.33
C ILE A 39 4.69 0.69 -6.82
N ARG A 40 3.84 -0.17 -7.37
CA ARG A 40 3.34 -0.04 -8.75
C ARG A 40 2.69 1.31 -9.01
N GLU A 41 1.92 1.85 -8.05
CA GLU A 41 1.31 3.17 -8.20
C GLU A 41 2.37 4.28 -8.23
N LEU A 42 3.41 4.20 -7.38
CA LEU A 42 4.56 5.11 -7.44
C LEU A 42 5.30 5.02 -8.78
N LEU A 43 5.64 3.81 -9.23
CA LEU A 43 6.38 3.60 -10.49
C LEU A 43 5.58 4.11 -11.69
N HIS A 44 4.27 3.89 -11.70
CA HIS A 44 3.38 4.42 -12.74
C HIS A 44 3.33 5.95 -12.70
N TYR A 45 3.30 6.55 -11.51
CA TYR A 45 3.38 8.00 -11.36
C TYR A 45 4.71 8.54 -11.92
N LEU A 46 5.84 7.90 -11.61
CA LEU A 46 7.15 8.28 -12.17
C LEU A 46 7.17 8.24 -13.71
N GLU A 47 6.60 7.18 -14.32
CA GLU A 47 6.46 7.10 -15.79
C GLU A 47 5.67 8.28 -16.35
N SER A 48 4.58 8.66 -15.68
CA SER A 48 3.74 9.79 -16.12
C SER A 48 4.47 11.15 -16.04
N GLN A 49 5.46 11.27 -15.15
CA GLN A 49 6.31 12.45 -15.01
C GLN A 49 7.56 12.41 -15.92
N GLY A 50 7.67 11.42 -16.80
CA GLY A 50 8.82 11.25 -17.70
C GLY A 50 10.07 10.68 -17.02
N VAL A 51 9.99 10.26 -15.76
CA VAL A 51 11.09 9.62 -15.05
C VAL A 51 11.13 8.15 -15.44
N GLN A 52 12.02 7.80 -16.36
CA GLN A 52 12.16 6.45 -16.91
C GLN A 52 13.25 5.61 -16.22
N ASN A 53 14.12 6.23 -15.43
CA ASN A 53 15.19 5.53 -14.73
C ASN A 53 15.04 5.68 -13.22
N ILE A 54 15.04 4.57 -12.49
CA ILE A 54 14.94 4.57 -11.03
C ILE A 54 16.11 5.31 -10.36
N ARG A 55 17.28 5.39 -11.02
CA ARG A 55 18.42 6.16 -10.52
C ARG A 55 18.14 7.67 -10.45
N SER A 56 17.19 8.15 -11.24
CA SER A 56 16.73 9.54 -11.21
C SER A 56 15.65 9.79 -10.14
N LEU A 57 15.28 8.76 -9.37
CA LEU A 57 14.40 8.93 -8.21
C LEU A 57 15.04 9.92 -7.24
N ALA A 58 14.22 10.83 -6.71
CA ALA A 58 14.65 11.89 -5.81
C ALA A 58 13.57 12.07 -4.74
N PRO A 59 13.90 12.61 -3.55
CA PRO A 59 12.93 12.85 -2.50
C PRO A 59 11.71 13.67 -2.95
N ALA A 60 11.93 14.68 -3.79
CA ALA A 60 10.86 15.51 -4.38
C ALA A 60 9.83 14.69 -5.16
N HIS A 61 10.25 13.63 -5.86
CA HIS A 61 9.32 12.75 -6.57
C HIS A 61 8.43 11.95 -5.61
N LEU A 62 8.98 11.53 -4.46
CA LEU A 62 8.23 10.81 -3.44
C LEU A 62 7.23 11.71 -2.73
N GLU A 63 7.62 12.95 -2.42
CA GLU A 63 6.75 13.97 -1.85
C GLU A 63 5.61 14.33 -2.81
N ALA A 64 5.94 14.64 -4.07
CA ALA A 64 4.93 14.96 -5.10
C ALA A 64 3.97 13.80 -5.34
N HIS A 65 4.47 12.56 -5.35
CA HIS A 65 3.62 11.37 -5.41
C HIS A 65 2.70 11.26 -4.19
N TYR A 66 3.21 11.50 -2.98
CA TYR A 66 2.43 11.41 -1.76
C TYR A 66 1.31 12.48 -1.71
N GLU A 67 1.58 13.70 -2.15
CA GLU A 67 0.56 14.74 -2.27
C GLU A 67 -0.49 14.41 -3.35
N ASN A 68 -0.09 13.75 -4.44
CA ASN A 68 -1.05 13.19 -5.39
C ASN A 68 -1.93 12.09 -4.76
N LEU A 69 -1.36 11.23 -3.91
CA LEU A 69 -2.13 10.20 -3.20
C LEU A 69 -3.19 10.78 -2.27
N LYS A 70 -2.90 11.90 -1.60
CA LYS A 70 -3.86 12.59 -0.71
C LYS A 70 -5.05 13.17 -1.47
N THR A 71 -4.80 13.68 -2.66
CA THR A 71 -5.82 14.40 -3.46
C THR A 71 -6.58 13.50 -4.42
N ARG A 72 -6.04 12.33 -4.78
CA ARG A 72 -6.72 11.42 -5.72
C ARG A 72 -7.97 10.77 -5.14
N SER A 73 -8.95 10.57 -6.01
CA SER A 73 -10.17 9.85 -5.67
C SER A 73 -9.93 8.35 -5.47
N ASN A 74 -10.73 7.77 -4.57
CA ASN A 74 -10.82 6.34 -4.34
C ASN A 74 -11.50 5.66 -5.54
N GLN A 75 -10.80 4.68 -6.14
CA GLN A 75 -11.27 3.98 -7.34
C GLN A 75 -12.50 3.08 -7.11
N ARG A 76 -12.90 2.81 -5.85
CA ARG A 76 -13.99 1.87 -5.53
C ARG A 76 -15.21 2.50 -4.87
N ARG A 77 -15.01 3.43 -3.94
CA ARG A 77 -16.07 3.90 -3.03
C ARG A 77 -16.38 5.40 -3.16
N GLY A 78 -15.74 6.10 -4.09
CA GLY A 78 -15.77 7.57 -4.13
C GLY A 78 -15.04 8.20 -2.93
N GLY A 79 -14.85 9.52 -2.94
CA GLY A 79 -14.10 10.24 -1.89
C GLY A 79 -12.58 10.01 -1.93
N GLY A 80 -11.86 10.47 -0.91
CA GLY A 80 -10.39 10.33 -0.81
C GLY A 80 -9.92 8.98 -0.26
N LEU A 81 -8.60 8.81 -0.16
CA LEU A 81 -7.99 7.69 0.54
C LEU A 81 -8.09 7.86 2.05
N SER A 82 -8.27 6.77 2.80
CA SER A 82 -8.20 6.83 4.26
C SER A 82 -6.75 7.01 4.73
N GLY A 83 -6.56 7.65 5.90
CA GLY A 83 -5.23 7.79 6.51
C GLY A 83 -4.52 6.45 6.70
N ALA A 84 -5.25 5.39 7.07
CA ALA A 84 -4.68 4.05 7.17
C ALA A 84 -4.14 3.53 5.82
N HIS A 85 -4.81 3.86 4.71
CA HIS A 85 -4.33 3.49 3.38
C HIS A 85 -3.11 4.31 2.96
N LEU A 86 -3.09 5.61 3.27
CA LEU A 86 -1.93 6.49 3.06
C LEU A 86 -0.70 5.99 3.84
N ASN A 87 -0.88 5.59 5.10
CA ASN A 87 0.19 5.02 5.93
C ASN A 87 0.74 3.70 5.35
N LYS A 88 -0.09 2.89 4.68
CA LYS A 88 0.37 1.69 3.96
C LYS A 88 1.23 2.03 2.75
N HIS A 89 0.91 3.10 2.02
CA HIS A 89 1.77 3.61 0.96
C HIS A 89 3.11 4.09 1.50
N GLN A 90 3.13 4.85 2.59
CA GLN A 90 4.37 5.29 3.22
C GLN A 90 5.24 4.12 3.68
N GLN A 91 4.62 3.10 4.28
CA GLN A 91 5.31 1.85 4.63
C GLN A 91 5.93 1.19 3.39
N ALA A 92 5.19 1.11 2.27
CA ALA A 92 5.70 0.55 1.03
C ALA A 92 6.91 1.35 0.53
N ILE A 93 6.80 2.68 0.47
CA ILE A 93 7.88 3.59 0.04
C ILE A 93 9.13 3.39 0.91
N GLY A 94 8.98 3.36 2.23
CA GLY A 94 10.10 3.17 3.15
C GLY A 94 10.79 1.81 3.01
N LYS A 95 10.04 0.74 2.73
CA LYS A 95 10.63 -0.58 2.46
C LYS A 95 11.30 -0.64 1.08
N PHE A 96 10.71 0.03 0.10
CA PHE A 96 11.25 0.08 -1.25
C PHE A 96 12.56 0.87 -1.31
N THR A 97 12.68 1.99 -0.59
CA THR A 97 13.94 2.74 -0.52
C THR A 97 15.03 1.94 0.19
N ALA A 98 14.68 1.17 1.24
CA ALA A 98 15.61 0.22 1.87
C ALA A 98 16.09 -0.86 0.89
N TYR A 99 15.19 -1.40 0.08
CA TYR A 99 15.51 -2.34 -1.01
C TYR A 99 16.45 -1.73 -2.06
N LEU A 100 16.18 -0.50 -2.53
CA LEU A 100 17.05 0.20 -3.49
C LEU A 100 18.46 0.40 -2.93
N ARG A 101 18.57 0.72 -1.64
CA ARG A 101 19.86 0.87 -0.97
C ARG A 101 20.62 -0.45 -0.87
N GLN A 102 19.95 -1.52 -0.44
CA GLN A 102 20.61 -2.81 -0.17
C GLN A 102 20.94 -3.60 -1.42
N VAL A 103 20.03 -3.65 -2.40
CA VAL A 103 20.14 -4.51 -3.58
C VAL A 103 20.68 -3.76 -4.79
N ARG A 104 20.38 -2.47 -4.92
CA ARG A 104 20.76 -1.67 -6.10
C ARG A 104 21.90 -0.67 -5.81
N GLN A 105 22.42 -0.65 -4.58
CA GLN A 105 23.48 0.26 -4.12
C GLN A 105 23.14 1.74 -4.42
N GLN A 106 21.85 2.09 -4.43
CA GLN A 106 21.36 3.44 -4.67
C GLN A 106 20.95 4.04 -3.33
N ASP A 107 21.74 5.00 -2.85
CA ASP A 107 21.41 5.69 -1.61
C ASP A 107 20.45 6.86 -1.89
N LEU A 108 19.22 6.72 -1.43
CA LEU A 108 18.22 7.78 -1.48
C LEU A 108 18.07 8.36 -0.08
N LYS A 109 18.53 9.61 0.11
CA LYS A 109 18.30 10.35 1.36
C LYS A 109 16.84 10.79 1.43
N VAL A 110 15.97 9.88 1.84
CA VAL A 110 14.53 10.14 1.97
C VAL A 110 14.29 10.76 3.33
N HIS A 111 13.77 11.99 3.38
CA HIS A 111 13.24 12.54 4.62
C HIS A 111 11.96 11.77 4.98
N HIS A 112 11.82 11.40 6.25
CA HIS A 112 10.69 10.61 6.73
C HIS A 112 9.36 11.33 6.42
N LEU A 113 8.52 10.73 5.58
CA LEU A 113 7.16 11.23 5.35
C LEU A 113 6.36 11.13 6.67
N HIS A 114 5.64 12.18 7.03
CA HIS A 114 4.82 12.21 8.25
C HIS A 114 3.67 11.21 8.16
N HIS A 115 3.55 10.29 9.13
CA HIS A 115 2.40 9.39 9.23
C HIS A 115 1.11 10.17 9.47
N GLU A 116 0.05 9.77 8.77
CA GLU A 116 -1.29 10.31 8.99
C GLU A 116 -1.82 9.84 10.33
N THR A 117 -2.40 10.77 11.10
CA THR A 117 -3.14 10.43 12.31
C THR A 117 -4.36 9.61 11.90
N THR A 118 -4.35 8.33 12.25
CA THR A 118 -5.54 7.49 12.17
C THR A 118 -6.20 7.50 13.52
N SER A 119 -7.50 7.81 13.58
CA SER A 119 -8.33 7.57 14.76
C SER A 119 -9.09 6.26 14.60
N PRO A 120 -8.52 5.08 14.94
CA PRO A 120 -9.30 3.87 15.05
C PRO A 120 -9.91 3.82 16.45
N THR A 121 -11.03 4.49 16.67
CA THR A 121 -11.92 4.06 17.75
C THR A 121 -12.61 2.79 17.26
N MET A 122 -11.92 1.66 17.40
CA MET A 122 -12.52 0.35 17.16
C MET A 122 -13.43 0.08 18.35
N THR A 123 -14.73 0.26 18.19
CA THR A 123 -15.70 -0.03 19.26
C THR A 123 -15.73 -1.54 19.46
N SER A 124 -15.26 -2.01 20.62
CA SER A 124 -15.44 -3.40 21.04
C SER A 124 -16.89 -3.61 21.46
N LEU A 125 -17.55 -4.65 20.96
CA LEU A 125 -18.89 -5.02 21.41
C LEU A 125 -18.83 -5.56 22.84
N SER A 126 -19.76 -5.12 23.67
CA SER A 126 -20.06 -5.71 24.97
C SER A 126 -20.73 -7.08 24.81
N GLN A 127 -20.73 -7.88 25.88
CA GLN A 127 -21.42 -9.17 25.89
C GLN A 127 -22.91 -9.04 25.56
N ALA A 128 -23.57 -7.97 26.01
CA ALA A 128 -24.97 -7.72 25.72
C ALA A 128 -25.23 -7.47 24.22
N GLU A 129 -24.37 -6.68 23.57
CA GLU A 129 -24.46 -6.42 22.13
C GLU A 129 -24.15 -7.68 21.31
N ILE A 130 -23.26 -8.55 21.80
CA ILE A 130 -23.02 -9.87 21.21
C ILE A 130 -24.30 -10.72 21.29
N SER A 131 -24.96 -10.78 22.45
CA SER A 131 -26.24 -11.50 22.60
C SER A 131 -27.31 -10.99 21.64
N GLN A 132 -27.46 -9.66 21.52
CA GLN A 132 -28.41 -9.05 20.58
C GLN A 132 -28.10 -9.41 19.11
N LEU A 133 -26.82 -9.47 18.73
CA LEU A 133 -26.42 -9.88 17.40
C LEU A 133 -26.82 -11.34 17.10
N TYR A 134 -26.64 -12.25 18.07
CA TYR A 134 -27.07 -13.65 17.92
C TYR A 134 -28.58 -13.77 17.79
N GLU A 135 -29.36 -13.08 18.62
CA GLU A 135 -30.83 -13.09 18.55
C GLU A 135 -31.33 -12.56 17.20
N ALA A 136 -30.76 -11.44 16.72
CA ALA A 136 -31.17 -10.82 15.47
C ALA A 136 -30.83 -11.65 14.21
N THR A 137 -29.83 -12.53 14.30
CA THR A 137 -29.36 -13.35 13.17
C THR A 137 -29.81 -14.81 13.23
N TYR A 138 -30.50 -15.21 14.30
CA TYR A 138 -30.98 -16.58 14.49
C TYR A 138 -32.01 -16.96 13.41
N GLN A 139 -31.58 -17.74 12.41
CA GLN A 139 -32.47 -18.35 11.42
C GLN A 139 -32.82 -19.77 11.85
N ASN A 140 -34.08 -20.00 12.22
CA ASN A 140 -34.60 -21.34 12.47
C ASN A 140 -34.78 -22.10 11.13
N LYS A 141 -33.68 -22.55 10.53
CA LYS A 141 -33.72 -23.46 9.37
C LYS A 141 -33.27 -24.84 9.81
N PRO A 142 -34.10 -25.89 9.62
CA PRO A 142 -33.70 -27.25 9.96
C PRO A 142 -32.50 -27.66 9.11
N HIS A 143 -31.47 -28.22 9.75
CA HIS A 143 -30.32 -28.80 9.08
C HIS A 143 -30.79 -29.94 8.17
N PRO A 144 -30.53 -29.92 6.85
CA PRO A 144 -30.83 -31.07 6.01
C PRO A 144 -29.95 -32.26 6.44
N LYS A 145 -30.58 -33.42 6.64
CA LYS A 145 -29.94 -34.70 6.97
C LYS A 145 -29.18 -35.26 5.77
#